data_AF-A0A821VSQ6-F1
#
_entry.id   AF-A0A821VSQ6-F1
#
_cell.length_a   1.000
_cell.length_b   1.000
_cell.length_c   1.000
_cell.angle_alpha   90.00
_cell.angle_beta   90.00
_cell.angle_gamma   90.00
#
_symmetry.space_group_name_H-M   'P 1'
#
loop_
_entity.id
_entity.type
_entity.pdbx_description
1 polymer ?
#
loop_
_entity_poly.entity_id
_entity_poly.type
_entity_poly.pdbx_seq_one_letter_code
_entity_poly.pdbx_strand_id
1 'polypeptide(L)' 'KVRARTYPWGVVDVEDPKYSDLPHLREMLCKTHLQDLKDVTSDLHYESFRAQQLLGKRNL' A
#
# COMPACT_ATOMS: atom_id res chain seq x y z
N LYS A 1 19.71 0.91 -13.16
CA LYS A 1 19.54 -0.53 -13.41
C LYS A 1 18.05 -0.78 -13.60
N VAL A 2 17.61 -1.18 -14.79
CA VAL A 2 16.19 -1.41 -15.09
C VAL A 2 15.70 -2.62 -14.29
N ARG A 3 14.53 -2.51 -13.65
CA ARG A 3 13.88 -3.65 -13.01
C ARG A 3 13.09 -4.38 -14.10
N ALA A 4 13.49 -5.61 -14.42
CA ALA A 4 12.87 -6.37 -15.50
C ALA A 4 12.73 -7.84 -15.12
N ARG A 5 11.75 -8.51 -15.72
CA ARG A 5 11.54 -9.96 -15.64
C ARG A 5 12.04 -10.60 -16.93
N THR A 6 12.96 -11.54 -16.82
CA THR A 6 13.56 -12.24 -17.96
C THR A 6 12.90 -13.59 -18.15
N TYR A 7 12.51 -13.89 -19.40
CA TYR A 7 11.94 -15.15 -19.85
C TYR A 7 12.74 -15.69 -21.05
N PRO A 8 12.68 -16.99 -21.37
CA PRO A 8 13.34 -17.54 -22.55
C PRO A 8 12.94 -16.89 -23.89
N TRP A 9 11.75 -16.28 -23.95
CA TRP A 9 11.20 -15.62 -25.12
C TRP A 9 11.26 -14.08 -25.07
N GLY A 10 11.89 -13.49 -24.05
CA GLY A 10 12.06 -12.03 -23.99
C GLY A 10 12.17 -11.46 -22.58
N VAL A 11 12.27 -10.14 -22.51
CA VAL A 11 12.42 -9.38 -21.26
C VAL A 11 11.26 -8.41 -21.13
N VAL A 12 10.63 -8.37 -19.97
CA VAL A 12 9.55 -7.44 -19.64
C VAL A 12 10.06 -6.42 -18.65
N ASP A 13 10.09 -5.15 -19.04
CA ASP A 13 10.39 -4.04 -18.13
C ASP A 13 9.17 -3.79 -17.23
N VAL A 14 9.36 -3.86 -15.91
CA VAL A 14 8.27 -3.63 -14.96
C VAL A 14 8.00 -2.15 -14.71
N GLU A 15 8.86 -1.25 -15.19
CA GLU A 15 8.63 0.19 -15.13
C GLU A 15 7.92 0.72 -16.40
N ASP A 16 7.69 -0.12 -17.42
CA ASP A 16 6.90 0.24 -18.61
C ASP A 16 5.39 0.13 -18.30
N PRO A 17 4.63 1.25 -18.34
CA PRO A 17 3.19 1.27 -18.10
C PRO A 17 2.36 0.42 -19.06
N LYS A 18 2.91 0.06 -20.23
CA LYS A 18 2.23 -0.82 -21.19
C LYS A 18 2.16 -2.27 -20.72
N TYR A 19 3.10 -2.68 -19.86
CA TYR A 19 3.24 -4.06 -19.40
C TYR A 19 3.03 -4.22 -17.89
N SER A 20 3.11 -3.13 -17.11
CA SER A 20 2.93 -3.17 -15.67
C SER A 20 2.37 -1.87 -15.09
N ASP A 21 1.45 -1.99 -14.14
CA ASP A 21 0.92 -0.85 -13.37
C ASP A 21 1.82 -0.41 -12.21
N LEU A 22 3.00 -1.02 -12.06
CA LEU A 22 3.94 -0.70 -10.99
C LEU A 22 4.29 0.81 -10.91
N PRO A 23 4.47 1.55 -12.03
CA PRO A 23 4.70 3.00 -11.96
C PRO A 23 3.54 3.75 -11.30
N HIS A 24 2.30 3.44 -11.69
CA HIS A 24 1.08 4.05 -11.15
C HIS A 24 0.88 3.69 -9.69
N LEU A 25 1.07 2.41 -9.33
CA LEU A 25 0.95 1.96 -7.94
C LEU A 25 1.98 2.65 -7.04
N ARG A 26 3.24 2.79 -7.49
CA ARG A 26 4.28 3.51 -6.75
C ARG A 26 3.91 4.99 -6.57
N GLU A 27 3.36 5.62 -7.59
CA GLU A 27 2.92 7.01 -7.51
C GLU A 27 1.75 7.18 -6.52
N MET A 28 0.76 6.29 -6.59
CA MET A 28 -0.37 6.25 -5.67
C MET A 28 0.12 6.09 -4.22
N LEU A 29 0.89 5.03 -3.95
CA LEU A 29 1.31 4.67 -2.60
C LEU A 29 2.33 5.64 -1.99
N CYS A 30 3.29 6.12 -2.78
CA CYS A 30 4.44 6.84 -2.22
C CYS A 30 4.39 8.35 -2.42
N LYS A 31 3.65 8.85 -3.41
CA LYS A 31 3.66 10.28 -3.76
C LYS A 31 2.35 10.98 -3.47
N THR A 32 1.22 10.37 -3.85
CA THR A 32 -0.06 11.08 -3.87
C THR A 32 -0.97 10.73 -2.69
N HIS A 33 -1.06 9.47 -2.27
CA HIS A 33 -2.06 9.03 -1.27
C HIS A 33 -1.44 8.52 0.04
N LEU A 34 -0.12 8.66 0.22
CA LEU A 34 0.57 8.14 1.41
C LEU A 34 0.02 8.73 2.72
N GLN A 35 -0.31 10.04 2.71
CA GLN A 35 -0.82 10.71 3.90
C GLN A 35 -2.23 10.23 4.24
N ASP A 36 -3.14 10.22 3.26
CA ASP A 36 -4.50 9.71 3.43
C ASP A 36 -4.53 8.27 3.94
N LEU A 37 -3.65 7.40 3.43
CA LEU A 37 -3.51 6.03 3.91
C LEU A 37 -3.11 5.96 5.39
N LYS A 38 -2.23 6.85 5.85
CA LYS A 38 -1.85 6.96 7.27
C LYS A 38 -3.01 7.48 8.11
N ASP A 39 -3.71 8.50 7.62
CA ASP A 39 -4.81 9.15 8.34
C ASP A 39 -5.97 8.16 8.52
N VAL A 40 -6.37 7.42 7.48
CA VAL A 40 -7.37 6.34 7.59
C VAL A 40 -6.92 5.25 8.57
N THR A 41 -5.63 4.90 8.54
CA THR A 41 -5.09 3.89 9.47
C THR A 41 -5.17 4.36 10.93
N SER A 42 -4.84 5.63 11.19
CA SER A 42 -4.90 6.23 12.52
C SER A 42 -6.36 6.39 12.98
N ASP A 43 -7.15 7.12 12.20
CA ASP A 43 -8.39 7.69 12.68
C ASP A 43 -9.55 6.70 12.62
N LEU A 44 -9.46 5.72 11.72
CA LEU A 44 -10.45 4.66 11.61
C LEU A 44 -9.95 3.35 12.21
N HIS A 45 -8.87 2.77 11.66
CA HIS A 45 -8.48 1.41 12.02
C HIS A 45 -7.92 1.33 13.44
N TYR A 46 -7.00 2.24 13.80
CA TYR A 46 -6.41 2.27 15.13
C TYR A 46 -7.42 2.71 16.18
N GLU A 47 -8.19 3.77 15.96
CA GLU A 47 -9.20 4.20 16.94
C GLU A 47 -10.32 3.16 17.14
N SER A 48 -10.76 2.47 16.08
CA SER A 48 -11.73 1.37 16.22
C SER A 48 -11.17 0.24 17.09
N PHE A 49 -9.93 -0.17 16.84
CA PHE A 49 -9.26 -1.18 17.65
C PHE A 49 -9.07 -0.69 19.10
N ARG A 50 -8.63 0.55 19.29
CA ARG A 50 -8.41 1.16 20.60
C ARG A 50 -9.69 1.20 21.42
N ALA A 51 -10.81 1.60 20.83
CA ALA A 51 -12.12 1.61 21.48
C ALA A 51 -12.53 0.19 21.93
N GLN A 52 -12.37 -0.81 21.06
CA GLN A 52 -12.65 -2.21 21.40
C GLN A 52 -11.81 -2.70 22.58
N GLN A 53 -10.50 -2.42 22.57
CA GLN A 53 -9.60 -2.84 23.63
C GLN A 53 -9.88 -2.15 24.98
N LEU A 54 -10.23 -0.86 24.96
CA LEU A 54 -10.57 -0.13 26.18
C LEU A 54 -11.92 -0.57 26.76
N LEU A 55 -12.91 -0.86 25.92
CA LEU A 55 -14.20 -1.39 26.35
C LEU A 55 -14.09 -2.83 26.84
N GLY A 56 -13.29 -3.67 26.18
CA GLY A 56 -13.01 -5.04 26.62
C GLY A 56 -12.29 -5.12 27.96
N LYS A 57 -11.40 -4.15 28.26
CA LYS A 57 -10.74 -4.02 29.57
C LYS A 57 -11.63 -3.50 30.69
N ARG A 58 -12.82 -2.96 30.39
CA ARG A 58 -13.75 -2.39 31.39
C ARG A 58 -14.69 -3.44 32.01
N ASN A 59 -14.69 -4.66 31.48
CA ASN A 59 -15.55 -5.76 31.92
C ASN A 59 -14.78 -6.88 32.67
N LEU A 60 -13.55 -6.60 33.10
CA LEU A 60 -12.75 -7.38 34.06
C LEU A 60 -12.50 -6.51 35.29
#